data_AF-A0A0G1HFF0-F1
#
_entry.id   AF-A0A0G1HFF0-F1
#
_cell.length_a   1.000
_cell.length_b   1.000
_cell.length_c   1.000
_cell.angle_alpha   90.00
_cell.angle_beta   90.00
_cell.angle_gamma   90.00
#
_symmetry.space_group_name_H-M   'P 1'
#
loop_
_entity.id
_entity.type
_entity.pdbx_description
1 polymer ?
#
loop_
_entity_poly.entity_id
_entity_poly.type
_entity_poly.pdbx_seq_one_letter_code
_entity_poly.pdbx_strand_id
1 'polypeptide(L)'
;MKLVAGERMTVENLLYGTLIQSGNDAAYALAENFPGGLEAFVAAMNEKAKALHLTQSRFTNPVGFDDPNHTMTPMDLVRLATVALSNKTIAKMVAIPQITISDVTHTYFHNLTNVNQLLGKIPGVGGIKTGWTEEAGENLVTLVERGGYRIIIVVLKSKDRFVDTTKLIDWVFVNHRWEEFL
;
A
#
# COMPACT_ATOMS: atom_id res chain seq x y z
N MET A 1 6.67 -8.58 -9.29
CA MET A 1 5.89 -9.73 -9.80
C MET A 1 6.66 -10.58 -10.80
N LYS A 2 7.88 -10.16 -11.22
CA LYS A 2 8.72 -10.80 -12.24
C LYS A 2 8.06 -10.77 -13.63
N LEU A 3 7.61 -9.59 -14.05
CA LEU A 3 7.11 -9.36 -15.40
C LEU A 3 8.10 -9.85 -16.46
N VAL A 4 7.58 -10.42 -17.54
CA VAL A 4 8.39 -10.88 -18.68
C VAL A 4 8.42 -9.80 -19.76
N ALA A 5 9.57 -9.57 -20.39
CA ALA A 5 9.67 -8.62 -21.48
C ALA A 5 8.72 -9.02 -22.64
N GLY A 6 7.94 -8.05 -23.13
CA GLY A 6 6.91 -8.28 -24.15
C GLY A 6 5.56 -8.73 -23.61
N GLU A 7 5.44 -9.00 -22.31
CA GLU A 7 4.17 -9.26 -21.65
C GLU A 7 3.26 -8.03 -21.71
N ARG A 8 1.96 -8.25 -21.97
CA ARG A 8 0.95 -7.18 -22.05
C ARG A 8 -0.02 -7.33 -20.89
N MET A 9 0.12 -6.48 -19.88
CA MET A 9 -0.72 -6.49 -18.68
C MET A 9 -1.81 -5.42 -18.73
N THR A 10 -2.96 -5.74 -18.16
CA THR A 10 -3.97 -4.70 -17.86
C THR A 10 -3.49 -3.84 -16.70
N VAL A 11 -3.95 -2.59 -16.64
CA VAL A 11 -3.70 -1.70 -15.48
C VAL A 11 -4.17 -2.35 -14.18
N GLU A 12 -5.32 -3.02 -14.19
CA GLU A 12 -5.85 -3.73 -13.02
C GLU A 12 -4.88 -4.80 -12.51
N ASN A 13 -4.30 -5.61 -13.41
CA ASN A 13 -3.36 -6.67 -13.05
C ASN A 13 -2.03 -6.12 -12.55
N LEU A 14 -1.55 -5.00 -13.11
CA LEU A 14 -0.38 -4.31 -12.58
C LEU A 14 -0.66 -3.75 -11.16
N LEU A 15 -1.86 -3.19 -10.93
CA LEU A 15 -2.27 -2.71 -9.61
C LEU A 15 -2.34 -3.85 -8.57
N TYR A 16 -2.85 -5.03 -8.93
CA TYR A 16 -2.76 -6.21 -8.07
C TYR A 16 -1.29 -6.54 -7.74
N GLY A 17 -0.41 -6.56 -8.74
CA GLY A 17 1.02 -6.81 -8.55
C GLY A 17 1.68 -5.81 -7.59
N THR A 18 1.40 -4.52 -7.76
CA THR A 18 1.91 -3.43 -6.91
C THR A 18 1.38 -3.53 -5.48
N LEU A 19 0.07 -3.70 -5.30
CA LEU A 19 -0.58 -3.61 -3.99
C LEU A 19 -0.42 -4.89 -3.16
N ILE A 20 -0.47 -6.06 -3.78
CA ILE A 20 -0.43 -7.35 -3.07
C ILE A 20 1.01 -7.80 -2.83
N GLN A 21 1.86 -7.77 -3.86
CA GLN A 21 3.22 -8.34 -3.79
C GLN A 21 4.33 -7.28 -3.70
N SER A 22 4.00 -5.99 -3.69
CA SER A 22 5.01 -4.92 -3.77
C SER A 22 5.85 -5.02 -5.05
N GLY A 23 5.23 -5.37 -6.18
CA GLY A 23 5.92 -5.51 -7.46
C GLY A 23 6.45 -4.17 -7.98
N ASN A 24 7.74 -3.93 -7.81
CA ASN A 24 8.40 -2.72 -8.30
C ASN A 24 8.36 -2.63 -9.84
N ASP A 25 8.58 -3.75 -10.51
CA ASP A 25 8.41 -3.91 -11.97
C ASP A 25 7.00 -3.51 -12.42
N ALA A 26 5.96 -3.90 -11.68
CA ALA A 26 4.58 -3.51 -11.98
C ALA A 26 4.36 -2.00 -11.84
N ALA A 27 4.90 -1.40 -10.76
CA ALA A 27 4.80 0.03 -10.50
C ALA A 27 5.59 0.86 -11.52
N TYR A 28 6.78 0.42 -11.93
CA TYR A 28 7.53 1.03 -13.03
C TYR A 28 6.79 0.89 -14.36
N ALA A 29 6.23 -0.28 -14.68
CA ALA A 29 5.45 -0.46 -15.91
C ALA A 29 4.24 0.51 -15.97
N LEU A 30 3.53 0.70 -14.85
CA LEU A 30 2.47 1.71 -14.75
C LEU A 30 3.00 3.14 -14.97
N ALA A 31 4.11 3.49 -14.33
CA ALA A 31 4.69 4.82 -14.39
C ALA A 31 5.28 5.16 -15.77
N GLU A 32 5.97 4.22 -16.42
CA GLU A 32 6.57 4.38 -17.74
C GLU A 32 5.51 4.48 -18.85
N ASN A 33 4.35 3.83 -18.68
CA ASN A 33 3.22 3.91 -19.61
C ASN A 33 2.27 5.09 -19.31
N PHE A 34 2.56 5.90 -18.30
CA PHE A 34 1.82 7.14 -18.05
C PHE A 34 2.07 8.15 -19.19
N PRO A 35 1.10 8.97 -19.60
CA PRO A 35 1.34 10.04 -20.57
C PRO A 35 2.46 10.98 -20.11
N GLY A 36 3.55 11.04 -20.87
CA GLY A 36 4.77 11.78 -20.50
C GLY A 36 5.82 10.95 -19.73
N GLY A 37 5.59 9.65 -19.54
CA GLY A 37 6.52 8.69 -18.97
C GLY A 37 6.74 8.85 -17.46
N LEU A 38 7.83 8.25 -16.99
CA LEU A 38 8.16 8.14 -15.56
C LEU A 38 8.25 9.50 -14.85
N GLU A 39 8.91 10.48 -15.46
CA GLU A 39 9.05 11.82 -14.86
C GLU A 39 7.68 12.50 -14.67
N ALA A 40 6.81 12.43 -15.68
CA ALA A 40 5.46 12.96 -15.59
C ALA A 40 4.61 12.21 -14.56
N PHE A 41 4.81 10.90 -14.39
CA PHE A 41 4.16 10.12 -13.35
C PHE A 41 4.58 10.57 -11.95
N VAL A 42 5.88 10.75 -11.70
CA VAL A 42 6.39 11.26 -10.41
C VAL A 42 5.90 12.69 -10.15
N ALA A 43 5.83 13.53 -11.18
CA ALA A 43 5.21 14.86 -11.05
C ALA A 43 3.73 14.74 -10.66
N ALA A 44 2.96 13.87 -11.32
CA ALA A 44 1.56 13.62 -11.00
C ALA A 44 1.35 13.06 -9.58
N MET A 45 2.27 12.21 -9.09
CA MET A 45 2.25 11.74 -7.69
C MET A 45 2.37 12.91 -6.71
N ASN A 46 3.28 13.85 -6.96
CA ASN A 46 3.46 15.02 -6.10
C ASN A 46 2.32 16.04 -6.22
N GLU A 47 1.74 16.24 -7.41
CA GLU A 47 0.53 17.05 -7.56
C GLU A 47 -0.65 16.43 -6.81
N LYS A 48 -0.80 15.10 -6.86
CA LYS A 48 -1.79 14.38 -6.06
C LYS A 48 -1.50 14.55 -4.55
N ALA A 49 -0.24 14.47 -4.13
CA ALA A 49 0.16 14.67 -2.75
C ALA A 49 -0.27 16.05 -2.22
N LYS A 50 -0.04 17.11 -3.01
CA LYS A 50 -0.50 18.48 -2.69
C LYS A 50 -2.03 18.55 -2.58
N ALA A 51 -2.75 17.98 -3.55
CA ALA A 51 -4.21 17.96 -3.56
C ALA A 51 -4.82 17.19 -2.38
N LEU A 52 -4.08 16.24 -1.80
CA LEU A 52 -4.47 15.49 -0.60
C LEU A 52 -3.91 16.09 0.70
N HIS A 53 -3.27 17.28 0.63
CA HIS A 53 -2.63 17.94 1.76
C HIS A 53 -1.58 17.07 2.48
N LEU A 54 -0.79 16.31 1.71
CA LEU A 54 0.36 15.57 2.21
C LEU A 54 1.59 16.50 2.31
N THR A 55 1.47 17.54 3.13
CA THR A 55 2.37 18.72 3.09
C THR A 55 3.78 18.44 3.58
N GLN A 56 4.05 17.28 4.18
CA GLN A 56 5.36 16.89 4.68
C GLN A 56 5.93 15.69 3.91
N SER A 57 5.36 15.37 2.75
CA SER A 57 5.73 14.21 1.94
C SER A 57 6.12 14.63 0.53
N ARG A 58 7.10 13.94 -0.04
CA ARG A 58 7.57 14.12 -1.41
C ARG A 58 7.95 12.78 -2.00
N PHE A 59 7.54 12.55 -3.24
CA PHE A 59 7.85 11.33 -3.98
C PHE A 59 8.93 11.63 -5.03
N THR A 60 9.93 10.75 -5.15
CA THR A 60 10.96 10.83 -6.21
C THR A 60 10.90 9.66 -7.19
N ASN A 61 10.20 8.59 -6.81
CA ASN A 61 10.07 7.38 -7.60
C ASN A 61 8.76 6.66 -7.23
N PRO A 62 8.26 5.74 -8.09
CA PRO A 62 6.95 5.09 -7.89
C PRO A 62 6.99 3.89 -6.93
N VAL A 63 8.17 3.50 -6.43
CA VAL A 63 8.38 2.23 -5.71
C VAL A 63 8.82 2.39 -4.25
N GLY A 64 9.19 3.60 -3.84
CA GLY A 64 9.67 3.89 -2.49
C GLY A 64 11.13 3.50 -2.24
N PHE A 65 11.96 3.44 -3.29
CA PHE A 65 13.41 3.29 -3.10
C PHE A 65 14.01 4.53 -2.45
N ASP A 66 15.09 4.32 -1.69
CA ASP A 66 15.75 5.35 -0.89
C ASP A 66 16.27 6.48 -1.78
N ASP A 67 15.89 7.70 -1.40
CA ASP A 67 16.34 8.96 -1.96
C ASP A 67 16.17 10.00 -0.86
N PRO A 68 17.19 10.85 -0.56
CA PRO A 68 17.08 11.87 0.48
C PRO A 68 15.90 12.85 0.31
N ASN A 69 15.38 12.98 -0.92
CA ASN A 69 14.22 13.81 -1.24
C ASN A 69 12.89 13.03 -1.23
N HIS A 70 12.92 11.71 -1.05
CA HIS A 70 11.73 10.89 -0.89
C HIS A 70 11.34 10.83 0.58
N THR A 71 10.29 11.55 0.95
CA THR A 71 9.88 11.71 2.34
C THR A 71 8.41 11.40 2.53
N MET A 72 8.09 10.93 3.73
CA MET A 72 6.73 10.62 4.14
C MET A 72 6.60 10.79 5.65
N THR A 73 5.43 11.18 6.14
CA THR A 73 5.13 11.19 7.58
C THR A 73 4.03 10.20 7.94
N PRO A 74 3.96 9.73 9.20
CA PRO A 74 2.85 8.88 9.63
C PRO A 74 1.47 9.52 9.40
N MET A 75 1.34 10.83 9.67
CA MET A 75 0.09 11.57 9.48
C MET A 75 -0.32 11.63 8.01
N ASP A 76 0.62 11.89 7.10
CA ASP A 76 0.35 11.91 5.67
C ASP A 76 -0.01 10.50 5.14
N LEU A 77 0.60 9.44 5.67
CA LEU A 77 0.20 8.06 5.35
C LEU A 77 -1.20 7.72 5.83
N VAL A 78 -1.62 8.18 7.02
CA VAL A 78 -3.01 8.00 7.49
C VAL A 78 -3.98 8.70 6.54
N ARG A 79 -3.68 9.93 6.11
CA ARG A 79 -4.50 10.67 5.14
C ARG A 79 -4.58 9.94 3.80
N LEU A 80 -3.43 9.54 3.26
CA LEU A 80 -3.35 8.81 2.00
C LEU A 80 -4.13 7.49 2.08
N ALA A 81 -3.96 6.72 3.14
CA ALA A 81 -4.68 5.48 3.36
C ALA A 81 -6.20 5.69 3.46
N THR A 82 -6.64 6.74 4.17
CA THR A 82 -8.06 7.08 4.27
C THR A 82 -8.67 7.36 2.90
N VAL A 83 -7.98 8.16 2.08
CA VAL A 83 -8.41 8.48 0.71
C VAL A 83 -8.38 7.22 -0.17
N ALA A 84 -7.32 6.44 -0.11
CA ALA A 84 -7.17 5.21 -0.89
C ALA A 84 -8.28 4.19 -0.57
N LEU A 85 -8.61 4.00 0.71
CA LEU A 85 -9.66 3.09 1.16
C LEU A 85 -11.08 3.57 0.83
N SER A 86 -11.28 4.86 0.53
CA SER A 86 -12.58 5.34 0.02
C SER A 86 -12.86 4.84 -1.41
N ASN A 87 -11.81 4.45 -2.15
CA ASN A 87 -11.93 3.80 -3.43
C ASN A 87 -12.19 2.30 -3.24
N LYS A 88 -13.40 1.85 -3.60
CA LYS A 88 -13.82 0.43 -3.45
C LYS A 88 -12.91 -0.56 -4.16
N THR A 89 -12.31 -0.17 -5.29
CA THR A 89 -11.37 -1.04 -6.03
C THR A 89 -10.09 -1.24 -5.23
N ILE A 90 -9.48 -0.16 -4.72
CA ILE A 90 -8.27 -0.24 -3.90
C ILE A 90 -8.55 -1.01 -2.61
N ALA A 91 -9.64 -0.68 -1.92
CA ALA A 91 -10.05 -1.36 -0.69
C ALA A 91 -10.20 -2.88 -0.90
N LYS A 92 -10.78 -3.31 -2.03
CA LYS A 92 -10.86 -4.72 -2.39
C LYS A 92 -9.47 -5.31 -2.66
N MET A 93 -8.65 -4.65 -3.45
CA MET A 93 -7.32 -5.15 -3.85
C MET A 93 -6.41 -5.44 -2.65
N VAL A 94 -6.33 -4.50 -1.70
CA VAL A 94 -5.42 -4.62 -0.55
C VAL A 94 -5.87 -5.68 0.46
N ALA A 95 -7.14 -6.07 0.44
CA ALA A 95 -7.73 -7.08 1.31
C ALA A 95 -7.62 -8.52 0.76
N ILE A 96 -7.06 -8.70 -0.44
CA ILE A 96 -6.90 -10.03 -1.05
C ILE A 96 -5.66 -10.73 -0.48
N PRO A 97 -5.80 -11.95 0.10
CA PRO A 97 -4.66 -12.72 0.60
C PRO A 97 -3.79 -13.30 -0.52
N GLN A 98 -4.43 -13.80 -1.58
CA GLN A 98 -3.76 -14.40 -2.73
C GLN A 98 -4.64 -14.25 -3.98
N ILE A 99 -3.99 -14.05 -5.12
CA ILE A 99 -4.64 -14.04 -6.44
C ILE A 99 -3.67 -14.53 -7.50
N THR A 100 -4.20 -15.21 -8.51
CA THR A 100 -3.47 -15.46 -9.76
C THR A 100 -3.98 -14.51 -10.82
N ILE A 101 -3.08 -13.77 -11.44
CA ILE A 101 -3.37 -12.88 -12.57
C ILE A 101 -2.63 -13.38 -13.81
N SER A 102 -3.07 -12.97 -14.99
CA SER A 102 -2.39 -13.27 -16.24
C SER A 102 -2.19 -12.02 -17.08
N ASP A 103 -1.35 -12.15 -18.10
CA ASP A 103 -1.34 -11.21 -19.21
C ASP A 103 -2.60 -11.34 -20.07
N VAL A 104 -2.80 -10.40 -21.00
CA VAL A 104 -3.99 -10.36 -21.87
C VAL A 104 -4.04 -11.52 -22.86
N THR A 105 -2.92 -12.20 -23.12
CA THR A 105 -2.86 -13.36 -24.00
C THR A 105 -3.02 -14.69 -23.26
N HIS A 106 -3.07 -14.67 -21.92
CA HIS A 106 -3.06 -15.86 -21.07
C HIS A 106 -1.86 -16.79 -21.31
N THR A 107 -0.72 -16.23 -21.69
CA THR A 107 0.56 -16.93 -21.85
C THR A 107 1.33 -16.97 -20.54
N TYR A 108 1.30 -15.87 -19.78
CA TYR A 108 2.01 -15.75 -18.51
C TYR A 108 1.02 -15.61 -17.35
N PHE A 109 1.29 -16.34 -16.26
CA PHE A 109 0.49 -16.32 -15.04
C PHE A 109 1.37 -15.99 -13.84
N HIS A 110 0.91 -15.06 -13.02
CA HIS A 110 1.59 -14.58 -11.82
C HIS A 110 0.77 -14.90 -10.59
N ASN A 111 1.30 -15.75 -9.71
CA ASN A 111 0.73 -16.03 -8.40
C ASN A 111 1.21 -14.96 -7.41
N LEU A 112 0.30 -14.09 -6.98
CA LEU A 112 0.56 -13.02 -6.04
C LEU A 112 0.07 -13.41 -4.66
N THR A 113 0.95 -13.36 -3.67
CA THR A 113 0.61 -13.53 -2.25
C THR A 113 0.82 -12.22 -1.53
N ASN A 114 -0.14 -11.84 -0.68
CA ASN A 114 -0.07 -10.59 0.06
C ASN A 114 1.10 -10.61 1.03
N VAL A 115 1.97 -9.60 0.93
CA VAL A 115 3.15 -9.48 1.79
C VAL A 115 2.82 -8.98 3.20
N ASN A 116 1.59 -8.48 3.44
CA ASN A 116 1.11 -8.18 4.79
C ASN A 116 0.73 -9.46 5.52
N GLN A 117 1.61 -9.93 6.41
CA GLN A 117 1.44 -11.18 7.13
C GLN A 117 0.31 -11.17 8.17
N LEU A 118 -0.23 -9.99 8.53
CA LEU A 118 -1.35 -9.90 9.47
C LEU A 118 -2.69 -10.22 8.81
N LEU A 119 -2.79 -10.05 7.49
CA LEU A 119 -4.02 -10.31 6.74
C LEU A 119 -4.40 -11.79 6.84
N GLY A 120 -5.64 -12.06 7.26
CA GLY A 120 -6.15 -13.41 7.49
C GLY A 120 -5.63 -14.11 8.77
N LYS A 121 -4.67 -13.51 9.49
CA LYS A 121 -4.17 -14.04 10.77
C LYS A 121 -4.69 -13.26 11.97
N ILE A 122 -4.77 -11.94 11.87
CA ILE A 122 -5.28 -11.06 12.92
C ILE A 122 -6.73 -10.69 12.59
N PRO A 123 -7.70 -11.01 13.47
CA PRO A 123 -9.10 -10.67 13.23
C PRO A 123 -9.29 -9.18 12.95
N GLY A 124 -10.07 -8.87 11.92
CA GLY A 124 -10.38 -7.50 11.51
C GLY A 124 -9.35 -6.83 10.60
N VAL A 125 -8.17 -7.41 10.37
CA VAL A 125 -7.20 -6.79 9.44
C VAL A 125 -7.72 -6.81 8.01
N GLY A 126 -7.84 -5.62 7.41
CA GLY A 126 -8.30 -5.39 6.03
C GLY A 126 -7.16 -5.12 5.03
N GLY A 127 -5.90 -5.22 5.45
CA GLY A 127 -4.73 -5.05 4.58
C GLY A 127 -4.14 -3.64 4.60
N ILE A 128 -3.91 -3.09 3.40
CA ILE A 128 -3.09 -1.93 3.00
C ILE A 128 -1.68 -2.34 2.54
N LYS A 129 -0.58 -2.07 3.27
CA LYS A 129 0.74 -2.16 2.63
C LYS A 129 1.93 -2.16 3.57
N THR A 130 2.89 -3.04 3.30
CA THR A 130 4.24 -3.07 3.87
C THR A 130 5.23 -2.24 3.02
N GLY A 131 6.34 -1.78 3.60
CA GLY A 131 7.46 -1.20 2.86
C GLY A 131 8.79 -1.37 3.60
N TRP A 132 9.88 -1.65 2.89
CA TRP A 132 11.20 -1.84 3.50
C TRP A 132 12.31 -1.41 2.54
N THR A 133 13.29 -0.71 3.11
CA THR A 133 14.58 -0.39 2.50
C THR A 133 15.63 -0.34 3.61
N GLU A 134 16.90 -0.18 3.26
CA GLU A 134 17.97 -0.07 4.25
C GLU A 134 17.80 1.18 5.13
N GLU A 135 17.45 2.33 4.55
CA GLU A 135 17.31 3.58 5.30
C GLU A 135 15.96 3.70 6.03
N ALA A 136 14.87 3.24 5.40
CA ALA A 136 13.52 3.39 5.93
C ALA A 136 13.15 2.33 6.99
N GLY A 137 13.86 1.21 7.03
CA GLY A 137 13.56 0.09 7.93
C GLY A 137 12.16 -0.50 7.71
N GLU A 138 11.59 -1.13 8.74
CA GLU A 138 10.30 -1.80 8.62
C GLU A 138 9.09 -0.86 8.74
N ASN A 139 8.35 -0.69 7.63
CA ASN A 139 7.15 0.15 7.59
C ASN A 139 5.87 -0.67 7.32
N LEU A 140 4.78 -0.32 7.98
CA LEU A 140 3.47 -0.95 7.77
C LEU A 140 2.33 0.07 7.96
N VAL A 141 1.44 0.12 6.98
CA VAL A 141 0.12 0.75 7.12
C VAL A 141 -0.91 -0.37 7.14
N THR A 142 -1.79 -0.37 8.14
CA THR A 142 -2.80 -1.43 8.34
C THR A 142 -4.18 -0.85 8.61
N LEU A 143 -5.19 -1.32 7.88
CA LEU A 143 -6.61 -1.14 8.21
C LEU A 143 -7.04 -2.26 9.17
N VAL A 144 -7.76 -1.90 10.24
CA VAL A 144 -8.40 -2.86 11.15
C VAL A 144 -9.84 -2.50 11.41
N GLU A 145 -10.72 -3.49 11.33
CA GLU A 145 -12.15 -3.38 11.58
C GLU A 145 -12.59 -4.39 12.64
N ARG A 146 -13.03 -3.92 13.81
CA ARG A 146 -13.58 -4.78 14.87
C ARG A 146 -14.76 -4.06 15.55
N GLY A 147 -15.84 -4.80 15.80
CA GLY A 147 -17.00 -4.28 16.54
C GLY A 147 -17.67 -3.06 15.87
N GLY A 148 -17.63 -2.96 14.54
CA GLY A 148 -18.17 -1.81 13.80
C GLY A 148 -17.24 -0.59 13.68
N TYR A 149 -16.09 -0.60 14.36
CA TYR A 149 -15.11 0.47 14.31
C TYR A 149 -13.99 0.17 13.32
N ARG A 150 -13.53 1.20 12.60
CA ARG A 150 -12.43 1.12 11.63
C ARG A 150 -11.30 2.03 12.07
N ILE A 151 -10.08 1.50 12.16
CA ILE A 151 -8.87 2.26 12.46
C ILE A 151 -7.78 2.01 11.42
N ILE A 152 -6.93 3.02 11.21
CA ILE A 152 -5.71 2.91 10.42
C ILE A 152 -4.53 3.06 11.36
N ILE A 153 -3.61 2.09 11.33
CA ILE A 153 -2.37 2.10 12.10
C ILE A 153 -1.21 2.27 11.14
N VAL A 154 -0.31 3.20 11.44
CA VAL A 154 0.94 3.41 10.72
C VAL A 154 2.11 3.19 11.67
N VAL A 155 2.99 2.26 11.32
CA VAL A 155 4.26 1.99 12.00
C VAL A 155 5.37 2.26 11.00
N LEU A 156 6.34 3.09 11.38
CA LEU A 156 7.51 3.40 10.55
C LEU A 156 8.80 3.00 11.27
N LYS A 157 9.81 2.57 10.50
CA LYS A 157 11.16 2.23 10.95
C LYS A 157 11.18 1.30 12.18
N SER A 158 10.25 0.35 12.23
CA SER A 158 10.22 -0.69 13.26
C SER A 158 11.35 -1.70 13.06
N LYS A 159 11.66 -2.47 14.12
CA LYS A 159 12.49 -3.69 14.02
C LYS A 159 11.66 -4.92 13.65
N ASP A 160 10.36 -4.91 14.00
CA ASP A 160 9.39 -5.94 13.67
C ASP A 160 8.00 -5.28 13.56
N ARG A 161 7.67 -4.84 12.34
CA ARG A 161 6.43 -4.10 12.09
C ARG A 161 5.18 -4.91 12.44
N PHE A 162 5.25 -6.23 12.32
CA PHE A 162 4.10 -7.11 12.47
C PHE A 162 3.79 -7.31 13.96
N VAL A 163 4.81 -7.53 14.78
CA VAL A 163 4.66 -7.59 16.24
C VAL A 163 4.20 -6.24 16.79
N ASP A 164 4.82 -5.14 16.38
CA ASP A 164 4.46 -3.81 16.88
C ASP A 164 3.03 -3.42 16.48
N THR A 165 2.65 -3.66 15.22
CA THR A 165 1.29 -3.39 14.77
C THR A 165 0.27 -4.27 15.50
N THR A 166 0.55 -5.56 15.72
CA THR A 166 -0.35 -6.45 16.48
C THR A 166 -0.58 -5.94 17.90
N LYS A 167 0.49 -5.53 18.61
CA LYS A 167 0.39 -4.94 19.95
C LYS A 167 -0.43 -3.65 19.95
N LEU A 168 -0.25 -2.79 18.95
CA LEU A 168 -1.04 -1.55 18.83
C LEU A 168 -2.52 -1.85 18.58
N ILE A 169 -2.83 -2.83 17.73
CA ILE A 169 -4.21 -3.26 17.49
C ILE A 169 -4.85 -3.68 18.81
N ASP A 170 -4.22 -4.59 19.54
CA ASP A 170 -4.80 -5.12 20.78
C ASP A 170 -4.89 -4.03 21.85
N TRP A 171 -3.87 -3.18 21.96
CA TRP A 171 -3.90 -2.06 22.90
C TRP A 171 -5.03 -1.08 22.62
N VAL A 172 -5.25 -0.68 21.36
CA VAL A 172 -6.31 0.27 21.00
C VAL A 172 -7.69 -0.30 21.30
N PHE A 173 -7.97 -1.54 20.91
CA PHE A 173 -9.29 -2.13 21.13
C PHE A 173 -9.58 -2.48 22.60
N VAL A 174 -8.55 -2.61 23.45
CA VAL A 174 -8.70 -2.81 24.89
C VAL A 174 -8.82 -1.50 25.66
N ASN A 175 -8.09 -0.45 25.25
CA ASN A 175 -7.92 0.77 26.05
C ASN A 175 -8.66 1.99 25.51
N HIS A 176 -9.09 1.99 24.25
CA HIS A 176 -9.89 3.07 23.69
C HIS A 176 -11.37 2.88 24.05
N ARG A 177 -12.01 3.96 24.50
CA ARG A 177 -13.46 4.00 24.66
C ARG A 177 -14.09 4.44 23.35
N TRP A 178 -14.83 3.54 22.73
CA TRP A 178 -15.56 3.83 21.50
C TRP A 178 -16.88 4.52 21.86
N GLU A 179 -16.98 5.80 21.56
CA GLU A 179 -18.20 6.57 21.77
C GLU A 179 -19.01 6.58 20.47
N GLU A 180 -20.28 6.18 20.55
CA GLU A 180 -21.23 6.42 19.48
C GLU A 180 -21.74 7.85 19.62
N PHE A 181 -21.41 8.71 18.66
CA PHE A 181 -22.04 10.02 18.56
C PHE A 181 -23.43 9.81 17.95
N LEU A 182 -24.46 9.86 18.82
CA LEU A 182 -25.87 9.88 18.45
C LEU A 182 -26.24 11.15 17.67
#